data_AF-A0A6J2UHX0-F1
#
_entry.id   AF-A0A6J2UHX0-F1
#
_cell.length_a   1.000
_cell.length_b   1.000
_cell.length_c   1.000
_cell.angle_alpha   90.00
_cell.angle_beta   90.00
_cell.angle_gamma   90.00
#
_symmetry.space_group_name_H-M   'P 1'
#
loop_
_entity.id
_entity.type
_entity.pdbx_description
1 polymer ?
#
loop_
_entity_poly.entity_id
_entity_poly.type
_entity_poly.pdbx_seq_one_letter_code
_entity_poly.pdbx_strand_id
1 'polypeptide(L)'
;MNRFVQRSLRFAYGVARILGVMNLEIDFETGRARVTRRTTIYAAVMNVLTFSVLPLMLNLKQVVAVSCRVTLLHEYLFTFVVAIRIISIFVTIISRWIKKRRLLHIIRAVRHLKWRLLRQAPSDSRRATRAWQRGVIIKFMSATLAEMGFLMVAVYLVREYLGLRLILGIFLIFMLMALLNSIIAQYYVALLYVQVYHIILNEQLKDIVGEMRWLCRRQRNAQCMGVFVMKSCILTDRLTELAQIQVKLQKLCLLISTTFGIQVLSVTLVYYMSSIGAVYFFFSLYKHDELRLGWSNLGLAFVVCSLIIYFVDMLITLRIKFFILDESALMSRILEQYTLFSGLDARLEAAFKDFQLQVARNPLKLPVYGLYNMDRPQMMATFVSLLSHSILLIQYDMKNY
;
A
#
# COMPACT_ATOMS: atom_id res chain seq x y z
N MET A 1 12.90 -14.74 11.94
CA MET A 1 11.76 -13.84 11.61
C MET A 1 10.76 -13.91 12.77
N ASN A 2 10.18 -12.80 13.23
CA ASN A 2 9.25 -12.82 14.36
C ASN A 2 8.03 -13.73 14.04
N ARG A 3 7.69 -14.66 14.96
CA ARG A 3 6.56 -15.59 14.81
C ARG A 3 5.24 -14.86 14.57
N PHE A 4 5.06 -13.69 15.17
CA PHE A 4 3.86 -12.87 14.99
C PHE A 4 3.67 -12.44 13.54
N VAL A 5 4.71 -11.88 12.91
CA VAL A 5 4.67 -11.43 11.50
C VAL A 5 4.35 -12.58 10.55
N GLN A 6 4.91 -13.76 10.80
CA GLN A 6 4.62 -14.95 9.99
C GLN A 6 3.15 -15.37 10.12
N ARG A 7 2.59 -15.33 11.34
CA ARG A 7 1.17 -15.60 11.59
C ARG A 7 0.27 -14.56 10.91
N SER A 8 0.58 -13.27 11.03
CA SER A 8 -0.17 -12.20 10.38
C SER A 8 -0.20 -12.36 8.85
N LEU A 9 0.94 -12.67 8.23
CA LEU A 9 0.99 -12.91 6.77
C LEU A 9 0.23 -14.16 6.35
N ARG A 10 0.29 -15.24 7.14
CA ARG A 10 -0.50 -16.46 6.89
C ARG A 10 -2.00 -16.20 7.03
N PHE A 11 -2.40 -15.43 8.03
CA PHE A 11 -3.79 -15.03 8.23
C PHE A 11 -4.28 -14.15 7.07
N ALA A 12 -3.55 -13.08 6.73
CA ALA A 12 -3.89 -12.21 5.60
C ALA A 12 -3.95 -12.98 4.27
N TYR A 13 -3.05 -13.95 4.07
CA TYR A 13 -3.10 -14.86 2.92
C TYR A 13 -4.33 -15.77 2.94
N GLY A 14 -4.68 -16.34 4.09
CA GLY A 14 -5.87 -17.17 4.27
C GLY A 14 -7.14 -16.39 3.96
N VAL A 15 -7.30 -15.19 4.53
CA VAL A 15 -8.40 -14.27 4.24
C VAL A 15 -8.46 -13.92 2.75
N ALA A 16 -7.33 -13.55 2.15
CA ALA A 16 -7.26 -13.25 0.72
C ALA A 16 -7.65 -14.45 -0.17
N ARG A 17 -7.35 -15.67 0.27
CA ARG A 17 -7.72 -16.89 -0.45
C ARG A 17 -9.22 -17.16 -0.32
N ILE A 18 -9.77 -17.07 0.90
CA ILE A 18 -11.20 -17.25 1.17
C ILE A 18 -12.02 -16.27 0.35
N LEU A 19 -11.61 -15.00 0.29
CA LEU A 19 -12.28 -13.94 -0.48
C LEU A 19 -12.12 -14.09 -2.00
N GLY A 20 -11.41 -15.10 -2.51
CA GLY A 20 -11.17 -15.27 -3.94
C GLY A 20 -10.25 -14.22 -4.56
N VAL A 21 -9.53 -13.46 -3.72
CA VAL A 21 -8.54 -12.47 -4.15
C VAL A 21 -7.26 -13.18 -4.60
N MET A 22 -6.74 -14.14 -3.84
CA MET A 22 -5.51 -14.86 -4.22
C MET A 22 -5.77 -16.14 -5.02
N ASN A 23 -5.35 -16.13 -6.29
CA ASN A 23 -5.43 -17.29 -7.20
C ASN A 23 -4.08 -18.04 -7.28
N LEU A 24 -3.26 -17.92 -6.24
CA LEU A 24 -1.89 -18.40 -6.16
C LEU A 24 -1.67 -19.16 -4.84
N GLU A 25 -1.00 -20.30 -4.93
CA GLU A 25 -0.48 -21.02 -3.77
C GLU A 25 0.90 -20.48 -3.44
N ILE A 26 1.07 -20.00 -2.21
CA ILE A 26 2.36 -19.55 -1.70
C ILE A 26 2.80 -20.57 -0.66
N ASP A 27 3.89 -21.28 -0.98
CA ASP A 27 4.61 -22.08 0.01
C ASP A 27 5.36 -21.11 0.94
N PHE A 28 4.99 -21.08 2.21
CA PHE A 28 5.60 -20.18 3.20
C PHE A 28 7.00 -20.61 3.64
N GLU A 29 7.37 -21.87 3.41
CA GLU A 29 8.70 -22.38 3.75
C GLU A 29 9.69 -22.02 2.65
N THR A 30 9.34 -22.33 1.39
CA THR A 30 10.22 -22.06 0.24
C THR A 30 10.01 -20.67 -0.38
N GLY A 31 8.92 -19.99 -0.01
CA GLY A 31 8.49 -18.73 -0.63
C GLY A 31 8.02 -18.88 -2.07
N ARG A 32 7.89 -20.11 -2.60
CA ARG A 32 7.56 -20.34 -4.02
C ARG A 32 6.08 -20.13 -4.25
N ALA A 33 5.75 -19.28 -5.24
CA ALA A 33 4.39 -19.11 -5.72
C ALA A 33 4.10 -20.04 -6.91
N ARG A 34 3.04 -20.84 -6.82
CA ARG A 34 2.56 -21.76 -7.86
C ARG A 34 1.11 -21.43 -8.21
N VAL A 35 0.77 -21.58 -9.49
CA VAL A 35 -0.62 -21.50 -9.95
C VAL A 35 -1.16 -22.92 -9.96
N THR A 36 -2.18 -23.21 -9.15
CA THR A 36 -2.88 -24.50 -9.20
C THR A 36 -4.26 -24.32 -9.83
N ARG A 37 -4.72 -25.35 -10.56
CA ARG A 37 -6.08 -25.34 -11.14
C ARG A 37 -7.13 -25.21 -10.04
N ARG A 38 -6.95 -25.93 -8.92
CA ARG A 38 -7.85 -25.91 -7.75
C ARG A 38 -8.04 -24.50 -7.17
N THR A 39 -6.96 -23.76 -6.92
CA THR A 39 -7.08 -22.38 -6.40
C THR A 39 -7.71 -21.43 -7.40
N THR A 40 -7.49 -21.64 -8.68
CA THR A 40 -8.08 -20.81 -9.73
C THR A 40 -9.59 -21.04 -9.83
N ILE A 41 -10.03 -22.30 -9.79
CA ILE A 41 -11.46 -22.66 -9.79
C ILE A 41 -12.14 -22.13 -8.53
N TYR A 42 -11.53 -22.34 -7.35
CA TYR A 42 -12.06 -21.82 -6.09
C TYR A 42 -12.24 -20.30 -6.12
N ALA A 43 -11.22 -19.56 -6.57
CA ALA A 43 -11.33 -18.11 -6.68
C ALA A 43 -12.37 -17.66 -7.71
N ALA A 44 -12.54 -18.40 -8.82
CA ALA A 44 -13.60 -18.10 -9.79
C ALA A 44 -14.98 -18.26 -9.14
N VAL A 45 -15.21 -19.37 -8.43
CA VAL A 45 -16.47 -19.63 -7.71
C VAL A 45 -16.74 -18.56 -6.66
N MET A 46 -15.75 -18.19 -5.83
CA MET A 46 -15.93 -17.15 -4.82
C MET A 46 -16.21 -15.78 -5.42
N ASN A 47 -15.56 -15.42 -6.54
CA ASN A 47 -15.84 -14.15 -7.23
C ASN A 47 -17.25 -14.16 -7.86
N VAL A 48 -17.66 -15.27 -8.50
CA VAL A 48 -19.02 -15.42 -9.03
C VAL A 48 -20.05 -15.32 -7.92
N LEU A 49 -19.82 -15.96 -6.77
CA LEU A 49 -20.69 -15.88 -5.60
C LEU A 49 -20.77 -14.44 -5.06
N THR A 50 -19.63 -13.76 -4.96
CA THR A 50 -19.58 -12.34 -4.55
C THR A 50 -20.39 -11.46 -5.50
N PHE A 51 -20.31 -11.73 -6.81
CA PHE A 51 -21.07 -10.99 -7.82
C PHE A 51 -22.56 -11.34 -7.83
N SER A 52 -22.94 -12.59 -7.59
CA SER A 52 -24.35 -12.99 -7.57
C SER A 52 -25.11 -12.43 -6.36
N VAL A 53 -24.41 -12.20 -5.24
CA VAL A 53 -25.03 -11.65 -4.03
C VAL A 53 -25.17 -10.11 -4.10
N LEU A 54 -24.46 -9.44 -5.01
CA LEU A 54 -24.53 -7.98 -5.16
C LEU A 54 -25.90 -7.46 -5.63
N PRO A 55 -26.55 -8.02 -6.67
CA PRO A 55 -27.90 -7.63 -7.06
C PRO A 55 -28.92 -7.86 -5.94
N LEU A 56 -28.71 -8.89 -5.11
CA LEU A 56 -29.54 -9.15 -3.94
C LEU A 56 -29.46 -8.00 -2.92
N MET A 57 -28.27 -7.39 -2.74
CA MET A 57 -28.12 -6.17 -1.92
C MET A 57 -28.87 -4.98 -2.50
N LEU A 58 -28.77 -4.76 -3.82
CA LEU A 58 -29.44 -3.62 -4.46
C LEU A 58 -30.98 -3.73 -4.35
N ASN A 59 -31.50 -4.97 -4.35
CA ASN A 59 -32.92 -5.25 -4.19
C ASN A 59 -33.40 -5.23 -2.73
N LEU A 60 -32.48 -5.20 -1.74
CA LEU A 60 -32.83 -5.04 -0.34
C LEU A 60 -33.24 -3.59 -0.09
N LYS A 61 -34.50 -3.27 -0.45
CA LYS A 61 -35.21 -2.03 -0.09
C LYS A 61 -35.10 -1.69 1.40
N GLN A 62 -34.74 -2.65 2.25
CA GLN A 62 -34.56 -2.49 3.69
C GLN A 62 -33.31 -1.69 4.10
N VAL A 63 -32.21 -1.71 3.34
CA VAL A 63 -31.05 -0.83 3.64
C VAL A 63 -31.45 0.63 3.42
N VAL A 64 -32.25 0.86 2.36
CA VAL A 64 -32.87 2.16 2.08
C VAL A 64 -33.96 2.49 3.11
N ALA A 65 -34.76 1.51 3.56
CA ALA A 65 -35.85 1.73 4.51
C ALA A 65 -35.38 2.17 5.91
N VAL A 66 -34.22 1.68 6.39
CA VAL A 66 -33.60 2.21 7.63
C VAL A 66 -33.14 3.67 7.43
N SER A 67 -32.81 4.05 6.19
CA SER A 67 -32.55 5.44 5.80
C SER A 67 -33.79 6.28 5.52
N CYS A 68 -35.02 5.72 5.46
CA CYS A 68 -36.25 6.48 5.16
C CYS A 68 -36.69 7.48 6.25
N ARG A 69 -35.99 7.56 7.39
CA ARG A 69 -36.15 8.66 8.35
C ARG A 69 -35.13 9.80 8.15
N VAL A 70 -34.22 9.67 7.19
CA VAL A 70 -33.11 10.60 6.97
C VAL A 70 -33.39 11.47 5.75
N THR A 71 -32.76 12.64 5.70
CA THR A 71 -32.82 13.55 4.55
C THR A 71 -32.50 12.81 3.25
N LEU A 72 -33.26 13.11 2.19
CA LEU A 72 -33.12 12.50 0.85
C LEU A 72 -31.66 12.53 0.34
N LEU A 73 -30.91 13.57 0.70
CA LEU A 73 -29.49 13.73 0.37
C LEU A 73 -28.59 12.63 0.95
N HIS A 74 -28.83 12.24 2.20
CA HIS A 74 -28.07 11.18 2.87
C HIS A 74 -28.22 9.84 2.15
N GLU A 75 -29.45 9.51 1.74
CA GLU A 75 -29.76 8.29 1.00
C GLU A 75 -29.05 8.25 -0.35
N TYR A 76 -29.09 9.36 -1.10
CA TYR A 76 -28.38 9.46 -2.39
C TYR A 76 -26.87 9.35 -2.22
N LEU A 77 -26.29 10.04 -1.23
CA LEU A 77 -24.85 9.98 -0.99
C LEU A 77 -24.40 8.57 -0.62
N PHE A 78 -25.11 7.90 0.29
CA PHE A 78 -24.79 6.53 0.69
C PHE A 78 -24.92 5.55 -0.47
N THR A 79 -26.02 5.63 -1.23
CA THR A 79 -26.25 4.82 -2.43
C THR A 79 -25.14 5.02 -3.45
N PHE A 80 -24.70 6.27 -3.65
CA PHE A 80 -23.61 6.60 -4.57
C PHE A 80 -22.26 6.03 -4.10
N VAL A 81 -21.93 6.14 -2.81
CA VAL A 81 -20.71 5.55 -2.23
C VAL A 81 -20.70 4.03 -2.39
N VAL A 82 -21.84 3.37 -2.15
CA VAL A 82 -21.99 1.92 -2.33
C VAL A 82 -21.83 1.53 -3.80
N ALA A 83 -22.44 2.27 -4.73
CA ALA A 83 -22.31 2.04 -6.16
C ALA A 83 -20.84 2.16 -6.64
N ILE A 84 -20.13 3.21 -6.23
CA ILE A 84 -18.70 3.39 -6.54
C ILE A 84 -17.86 2.24 -5.99
N ARG A 85 -18.16 1.79 -4.77
CA ARG A 85 -17.47 0.64 -4.15
C ARG A 85 -17.69 -0.64 -4.94
N ILE A 86 -18.93 -0.90 -5.33
CA ILE A 86 -19.31 -2.04 -6.17
C ILE A 86 -18.52 -2.02 -7.49
N ILE A 87 -18.57 -0.92 -8.23
CA ILE A 87 -17.88 -0.76 -9.52
C ILE A 87 -16.36 -0.96 -9.33
N SER A 88 -15.80 -0.38 -8.27
CA SER A 88 -14.38 -0.50 -7.93
C SER A 88 -13.98 -1.95 -7.66
N ILE A 89 -14.82 -2.72 -6.98
CA ILE A 89 -14.59 -4.15 -6.73
C ILE A 89 -14.65 -4.96 -8.03
N PHE A 90 -15.63 -4.72 -8.90
CA PHE A 90 -15.68 -5.36 -10.23
C PHE A 90 -14.40 -5.09 -11.03
N VAL A 91 -14.04 -3.80 -11.16
CA VAL A 91 -12.87 -3.37 -11.91
C VAL A 91 -11.59 -3.97 -11.33
N THR A 92 -11.45 -4.01 -10.00
CA THR A 92 -10.27 -4.59 -9.34
C THR A 92 -10.15 -6.10 -9.55
N ILE A 93 -11.26 -6.85 -9.44
CA ILE A 93 -11.30 -8.29 -9.68
C ILE A 93 -10.96 -8.59 -11.15
N ILE A 94 -11.62 -7.96 -12.11
CA ILE A 94 -11.39 -8.16 -13.54
C ILE A 94 -9.92 -7.84 -13.91
N SER A 95 -9.43 -6.67 -13.46
CA SER A 95 -8.04 -6.25 -13.67
C SER A 95 -7.05 -7.28 -13.15
N ARG A 96 -7.37 -7.91 -12.00
CA ARG A 96 -6.53 -8.95 -11.40
C ARG A 96 -6.50 -10.24 -12.19
N TRP A 97 -7.64 -10.67 -12.71
CA TRP A 97 -7.73 -11.85 -13.57
C TRP A 97 -6.89 -11.67 -14.84
N ILE A 98 -7.01 -10.51 -15.49
CA ILE A 98 -6.23 -10.15 -16.68
C ILE A 98 -4.73 -10.12 -16.36
N LYS A 99 -4.34 -9.53 -15.22
CA LYS A 99 -2.94 -9.31 -14.86
C LYS A 99 -2.30 -10.45 -14.02
N LYS A 100 -2.95 -11.61 -13.89
CA LYS A 100 -2.48 -12.73 -13.05
C LYS A 100 -1.03 -13.15 -13.35
N ARG A 101 -0.64 -13.20 -14.63
CA ARG A 101 0.74 -13.56 -15.05
C ARG A 101 1.77 -12.53 -14.55
N ARG A 102 1.42 -11.24 -14.57
CA ARG A 102 2.29 -10.15 -14.09
C ARG A 102 2.46 -10.21 -12.56
N LEU A 103 1.39 -10.50 -11.82
CA LEU A 103 1.46 -10.66 -10.36
C LEU A 103 2.43 -11.78 -9.95
N LEU A 104 2.38 -12.91 -10.66
CA LEU A 104 3.31 -14.02 -10.43
C LEU A 104 4.75 -13.64 -10.78
N HIS A 105 4.97 -12.82 -11.82
CA HIS A 105 6.29 -12.28 -12.12
C HIS A 105 6.81 -11.37 -10.99
N ILE A 106 5.97 -10.48 -10.45
CA ILE A 106 6.30 -9.62 -9.30
C ILE A 106 6.74 -10.48 -8.10
N ILE A 107 5.95 -11.49 -7.74
CA ILE A 107 6.28 -12.35 -6.59
C ILE A 107 7.61 -13.09 -6.81
N ARG A 108 7.87 -13.58 -8.02
CA ARG A 108 9.14 -14.23 -8.37
C ARG A 108 10.31 -13.26 -8.30
N ALA A 109 10.16 -12.04 -8.81
CA ALA A 109 11.18 -11.00 -8.78
C ALA A 109 11.52 -10.59 -7.34
N VAL A 110 10.50 -10.31 -6.52
CA VAL A 110 10.66 -10.00 -5.09
C VAL A 110 11.35 -11.14 -4.35
N ARG A 111 10.96 -12.40 -4.61
CA ARG A 111 11.60 -13.57 -4.00
C ARG A 111 13.06 -13.70 -4.39
N HIS A 112 13.36 -13.53 -5.68
CA HIS A 112 14.75 -13.61 -6.18
C HIS A 112 15.62 -12.54 -5.53
N LEU A 113 15.12 -11.31 -5.46
CA LEU A 113 15.78 -10.23 -4.74
C LEU A 113 15.96 -10.57 -3.25
N LYS A 114 14.97 -11.23 -2.61
CA LYS A 114 15.04 -11.58 -1.17
C LYS A 114 16.13 -12.60 -0.91
N TRP A 115 16.22 -13.58 -1.78
CA TRP A 115 17.25 -14.59 -1.69
C TRP A 115 18.65 -14.00 -1.90
N ARG A 116 18.82 -13.11 -2.88
CA ARG A 116 20.09 -12.39 -3.09
C ARG A 116 20.49 -11.55 -1.86
N LEU A 117 19.51 -10.86 -1.26
CA LEU A 117 19.70 -10.06 -0.06
C LEU A 117 20.25 -10.87 1.12
N LEU A 118 19.63 -12.02 1.38
CA LEU A 118 20.04 -12.92 2.46
C LEU A 118 21.47 -13.46 2.27
N ARG A 119 21.95 -13.48 1.03
CA ARG A 119 23.28 -13.98 0.68
C ARG A 119 24.38 -12.92 0.79
N GLN A 120 24.08 -11.66 0.51
CA GLN A 120 25.11 -10.61 0.36
C GLN A 120 25.49 -9.86 1.65
N ALA A 121 24.57 -9.67 2.61
CA ALA A 121 24.89 -8.87 3.81
C ALA A 121 24.04 -9.29 5.04
N PRO A 122 24.47 -10.29 5.83
CA PRO A 122 23.72 -10.72 7.01
C PRO A 122 23.69 -9.70 8.15
N SER A 123 24.70 -8.82 8.26
CA SER A 123 24.78 -7.75 9.29
C SER A 123 23.78 -6.62 9.03
N ASP A 124 23.75 -6.07 7.82
CA ASP A 124 22.92 -4.90 7.46
C ASP A 124 21.44 -5.26 7.29
N SER A 125 21.19 -6.56 7.02
CA SER A 125 19.86 -7.16 6.96
C SER A 125 19.05 -6.94 8.26
N ARG A 126 19.67 -6.70 9.42
CA ARG A 126 18.93 -6.49 10.68
C ARG A 126 18.08 -5.23 10.70
N ARG A 127 18.58 -4.09 10.16
CA ARG A 127 17.80 -2.83 10.11
C ARG A 127 16.63 -2.95 9.15
N ALA A 128 16.91 -3.44 7.94
CA ALA A 128 15.93 -3.74 6.91
C ALA A 128 14.86 -4.74 7.36
N THR A 129 15.26 -5.84 8.00
CA THR A 129 14.32 -6.85 8.50
C THR A 129 13.42 -6.25 9.59
N ARG A 130 13.94 -5.39 10.47
CA ARG A 130 13.12 -4.70 11.48
C ARG A 130 12.14 -3.71 10.84
N ALA A 131 12.58 -2.92 9.86
CA ALA A 131 11.71 -2.00 9.13
C ALA A 131 10.56 -2.75 8.42
N TRP A 132 10.88 -3.85 7.75
CA TRP A 132 9.91 -4.75 7.12
C TRP A 132 8.92 -5.31 8.14
N GLN A 133 9.40 -5.89 9.25
CA GLN A 133 8.53 -6.48 10.27
C GLN A 133 7.59 -5.42 10.88
N ARG A 134 8.10 -4.23 11.20
CA ARG A 134 7.30 -3.12 11.72
C ARG A 134 6.24 -2.68 10.71
N GLY A 135 6.61 -2.54 9.42
CA GLY A 135 5.66 -2.18 8.36
C GLY A 135 4.50 -3.19 8.25
N VAL A 136 4.81 -4.49 8.25
CA VAL A 136 3.77 -5.54 8.22
C VAL A 136 2.87 -5.48 9.44
N ILE A 137 3.44 -5.35 10.65
CA ILE A 137 2.65 -5.29 11.90
C ILE A 137 1.74 -4.07 11.91
N ILE A 138 2.29 -2.89 11.63
CA ILE A 138 1.55 -1.64 11.63
C ILE A 138 0.38 -1.71 10.65
N LYS A 139 0.61 -2.15 9.41
CA LYS A 139 -0.46 -2.27 8.41
C LYS A 139 -1.49 -3.33 8.78
N PHE A 140 -1.06 -4.46 9.35
CA PHE A 140 -1.97 -5.51 9.76
C PHE A 140 -2.89 -5.04 10.90
N MET A 141 -2.31 -4.41 11.92
CA MET A 141 -3.07 -3.88 13.06
C MET A 141 -4.00 -2.75 12.62
N SER A 142 -3.53 -1.79 11.80
CA SER A 142 -4.38 -0.69 11.32
C SER A 142 -5.55 -1.16 10.47
N ALA A 143 -5.32 -2.11 9.55
CA ALA A 143 -6.37 -2.66 8.70
C ALA A 143 -7.41 -3.44 9.52
N THR A 144 -6.95 -4.28 10.45
CA THR A 144 -7.85 -5.07 11.31
C THR A 144 -8.67 -4.17 12.23
N LEU A 145 -8.04 -3.15 12.85
CA LEU A 145 -8.74 -2.20 13.70
C LEU A 145 -9.75 -1.36 12.93
N ALA A 146 -9.42 -0.94 11.70
CA ALA A 146 -10.36 -0.20 10.85
C ALA A 146 -11.58 -1.05 10.51
N GLU A 147 -11.37 -2.31 10.07
CA GLU A 147 -12.46 -3.23 9.73
C GLU A 147 -13.34 -3.55 10.94
N MET A 148 -12.73 -3.85 12.08
CA MET A 148 -13.46 -4.13 13.32
C MET A 148 -14.23 -2.90 13.80
N GLY A 149 -13.65 -1.70 13.68
CA GLY A 149 -14.32 -0.43 14.00
C GLY A 149 -15.58 -0.22 13.15
N PHE A 150 -15.47 -0.37 11.82
CA PHE A 150 -16.64 -0.26 10.94
C PHE A 150 -17.70 -1.32 11.23
N LEU A 151 -17.29 -2.57 11.48
CA LEU A 151 -18.23 -3.63 11.82
C LEU A 151 -18.97 -3.32 13.11
N MET A 152 -18.25 -2.88 14.14
CA MET A 152 -18.85 -2.49 15.43
C MET A 152 -19.80 -1.30 15.27
N VAL A 153 -19.42 -0.26 14.51
CA VAL A 153 -20.30 0.88 14.22
C VAL A 153 -21.56 0.43 13.47
N ALA A 154 -21.42 -0.44 12.46
CA ALA A 154 -22.55 -0.94 11.68
C ALA A 154 -23.51 -1.79 12.53
N VAL A 155 -22.99 -2.71 13.35
CA VAL A 155 -23.80 -3.54 14.25
C VAL A 155 -24.48 -2.68 15.32
N TYR A 156 -23.77 -1.69 15.85
CA TYR A 156 -24.31 -0.76 16.84
C TYR A 156 -25.45 0.08 16.26
N LEU A 157 -25.26 0.63 15.04
CA LEU A 157 -26.25 1.48 14.36
C LEU A 157 -27.59 0.77 14.15
N VAL A 158 -27.58 -0.54 13.94
CA VAL A 158 -28.79 -1.28 13.59
C VAL A 158 -29.21 -2.30 14.64
N ARG A 159 -28.71 -2.16 15.87
CA ARG A 159 -28.99 -3.07 16.99
C ARG A 159 -30.48 -3.29 17.25
N GLU A 160 -31.30 -2.25 17.13
CA GLU A 160 -32.74 -2.31 17.40
C GLU A 160 -33.54 -3.00 16.29
N TYR A 161 -32.96 -3.09 15.08
CA TYR A 161 -33.62 -3.64 13.88
C TYR A 161 -32.88 -4.87 13.34
N LEU A 162 -32.17 -5.60 14.21
CA LEU A 162 -31.40 -6.80 13.87
C LEU A 162 -32.31 -7.92 13.34
N GLY A 163 -32.56 -7.93 12.03
CA GLY A 163 -33.14 -9.05 11.29
C GLY A 163 -32.07 -9.85 10.54
N LEU A 164 -32.34 -11.14 10.27
CA LEU A 164 -31.43 -12.02 9.52
C LEU A 164 -31.00 -11.42 8.17
N ARG A 165 -31.93 -10.76 7.46
CA ARG A 165 -31.66 -10.10 6.17
C ARG A 165 -30.64 -8.98 6.29
N LEU A 166 -30.74 -8.19 7.35
CA LEU A 166 -29.83 -7.08 7.59
C LEU A 166 -28.45 -7.58 8.05
N ILE A 167 -28.41 -8.60 8.91
CA ILE A 167 -27.15 -9.25 9.32
C ILE A 167 -26.40 -9.76 8.07
N LEU A 168 -27.12 -10.41 7.15
CA LEU A 168 -26.55 -10.83 5.86
C LEU A 168 -26.05 -9.64 5.03
N GLY A 169 -26.77 -8.51 5.05
CA GLY A 169 -26.37 -7.25 4.42
C GLY A 169 -25.06 -6.68 4.97
N ILE A 170 -24.99 -6.51 6.28
CA ILE A 170 -23.79 -6.03 6.98
C ILE A 170 -22.61 -6.97 6.71
N PHE A 171 -22.84 -8.29 6.77
CA PHE A 171 -21.82 -9.29 6.47
C PHE A 171 -21.29 -9.16 5.04
N LEU A 172 -22.16 -8.95 4.04
CA LEU A 172 -21.69 -8.78 2.67
C LEU A 172 -20.89 -7.48 2.49
N ILE A 173 -21.36 -6.36 3.04
CA ILE A 173 -20.64 -5.09 2.99
C ILE A 173 -19.26 -5.25 3.64
N PHE A 174 -19.19 -5.96 4.76
CA PHE A 174 -17.94 -6.30 5.44
C PHE A 174 -17.01 -7.14 4.55
N MET A 175 -17.52 -8.17 3.87
CA MET A 175 -16.75 -9.00 2.94
C MET A 175 -16.20 -8.19 1.75
N LEU A 176 -16.99 -7.24 1.22
CA LEU A 176 -16.57 -6.33 0.16
C LEU A 176 -15.44 -5.38 0.63
N MET A 177 -15.53 -4.88 1.87
CA MET A 177 -14.47 -4.07 2.48
C MET A 177 -13.19 -4.87 2.71
N ALA A 178 -13.31 -6.08 3.27
CA ALA A 178 -12.19 -6.99 3.47
C ALA A 178 -11.50 -7.36 2.14
N LEU A 179 -12.26 -7.48 1.05
CA LEU A 179 -11.74 -7.72 -0.30
C LEU A 179 -10.85 -6.57 -0.77
N LEU A 180 -11.32 -5.32 -0.68
CA LEU A 180 -10.52 -4.15 -1.05
C LEU A 180 -9.28 -4.01 -0.18
N ASN A 181 -9.43 -4.13 1.15
CA ASN A 181 -8.32 -4.07 2.09
C ASN A 181 -7.28 -5.16 1.84
N SER A 182 -7.72 -6.37 1.46
CA SER A 182 -6.82 -7.46 1.07
C SER A 182 -5.99 -7.12 -0.18
N ILE A 183 -6.62 -6.50 -1.19
CA ILE A 183 -5.91 -6.04 -2.41
C ILE A 183 -4.87 -4.97 -2.05
N ILE A 184 -5.25 -4.01 -1.22
CA ILE A 184 -4.38 -2.92 -0.76
C ILE A 184 -3.23 -3.46 0.07
N ALA A 185 -3.49 -4.40 0.97
CA ALA A 185 -2.47 -5.03 1.79
C ALA A 185 -1.41 -5.73 0.93
N GLN A 186 -1.81 -6.37 -0.18
CA GLN A 186 -0.86 -7.00 -1.10
C GLN A 186 -0.01 -5.99 -1.85
N TYR A 187 -0.63 -4.89 -2.31
CA TYR A 187 0.10 -3.77 -2.91
C TYR A 187 1.09 -3.16 -1.91
N TYR A 188 0.65 -2.91 -0.68
CA TYR A 188 1.48 -2.40 0.41
C TYR A 188 2.67 -3.33 0.70
N VAL A 189 2.43 -4.63 0.83
CA VAL A 189 3.50 -5.62 1.07
C VAL A 189 4.49 -5.65 -0.08
N ALA A 190 4.04 -5.55 -1.34
CA ALA A 190 4.93 -5.48 -2.50
C ALA A 190 5.83 -4.23 -2.46
N LEU A 191 5.26 -3.07 -2.13
CA LEU A 191 6.02 -1.83 -1.95
C LEU A 191 6.97 -1.90 -0.74
N LEU A 192 6.53 -2.51 0.36
CA LEU A 192 7.35 -2.71 1.54
C LEU A 192 8.61 -3.52 1.24
N TYR A 193 8.53 -4.51 0.34
CA TYR A 193 9.74 -5.18 -0.16
C TYR A 193 10.64 -4.22 -0.92
N VAL A 194 10.11 -3.41 -1.84
CA VAL A 194 10.89 -2.42 -2.60
C VAL A 194 11.57 -1.41 -1.69
N GLN A 195 10.87 -0.90 -0.68
CA GLN A 195 11.43 -0.01 0.35
C GLN A 195 12.66 -0.64 1.01
N VAL A 196 12.53 -1.90 1.45
CA VAL A 196 13.60 -2.61 2.15
C VAL A 196 14.85 -2.75 1.27
N TYR A 197 14.68 -2.94 -0.04
CA TYR A 197 15.80 -2.94 -0.97
C TYR A 197 16.48 -1.58 -1.08
N HIS A 198 15.71 -0.49 -1.17
CA HIS A 198 16.31 0.84 -1.23
C HIS A 198 17.11 1.16 0.04
N ILE A 199 16.59 0.80 1.23
CA ILE A 199 17.33 0.95 2.49
C ILE A 199 18.69 0.22 2.41
N ILE A 200 18.70 -1.01 1.91
CA ILE A 200 19.94 -1.80 1.84
C ILE A 200 20.89 -1.28 0.78
N LEU A 201 20.40 -0.90 -0.39
CA LEU A 201 21.21 -0.26 -1.42
C LEU A 201 21.88 1.01 -0.88
N ASN A 202 21.14 1.81 -0.11
CA ASN A 202 21.66 3.02 0.50
C ASN A 202 22.73 2.75 1.56
N GLU A 203 22.57 1.72 2.40
CA GLU A 203 23.61 1.35 3.36
C GLU A 203 24.86 0.80 2.65
N GLN A 204 24.70 -0.09 1.67
CA GLN A 204 25.84 -0.62 0.89
C GLN A 204 26.58 0.47 0.13
N LEU A 205 25.86 1.45 -0.41
CA LEU A 205 26.45 2.60 -1.08
C LEU A 205 27.21 3.49 -0.07
N LYS A 206 26.67 3.73 1.13
CA LYS A 206 27.39 4.45 2.19
C LYS A 206 28.67 3.73 2.59
N ASP A 207 28.63 2.40 2.70
CA ASP A 207 29.81 1.60 3.02
C ASP A 207 30.87 1.72 1.93
N ILE A 208 30.47 1.64 0.66
CA ILE A 208 31.36 1.85 -0.49
C ILE A 208 31.99 3.24 -0.47
N VAL A 209 31.19 4.28 -0.25
CA VAL A 209 31.69 5.66 -0.14
C VAL A 209 32.60 5.84 1.10
N GLY A 210 32.33 5.13 2.19
CA GLY A 210 33.16 5.11 3.39
C GLY A 210 34.52 4.44 3.18
N GLU A 211 34.53 3.25 2.55
CA GLU A 211 35.74 2.54 2.16
C GLU A 211 36.57 3.38 1.18
N MET A 212 35.91 4.03 0.22
CA MET A 212 36.54 4.93 -0.73
C MET A 212 37.23 6.11 -0.03
N ARG A 213 36.56 6.79 0.90
CA ARG A 213 37.15 7.87 1.71
C ARG A 213 38.41 7.42 2.43
N TRP A 214 38.34 6.23 3.02
CA TRP A 214 39.48 5.64 3.73
C TRP A 214 40.64 5.35 2.76
N LEU A 215 40.36 4.83 1.56
CA LEU A 215 41.35 4.59 0.51
C LEU A 215 42.01 5.89 0.04
N CYS A 216 41.24 6.94 -0.24
CA CYS A 216 41.78 8.24 -0.65
C CYS A 216 42.68 8.86 0.43
N ARG A 217 42.31 8.75 1.71
CA ARG A 217 43.17 9.20 2.83
C ARG A 217 44.48 8.42 2.89
N ARG A 218 44.44 7.10 2.65
CA ARG A 218 45.62 6.23 2.71
C ARG A 218 46.54 6.39 1.50
N GLN A 219 45.99 6.62 0.31
CA GLN A 219 46.75 6.90 -0.91
C GLN A 219 47.60 8.17 -0.74
N ARG A 220 47.07 9.20 -0.07
CA ARG A 220 47.79 10.44 0.23
C ARG A 220 49.08 10.23 1.05
N ASN A 221 49.15 9.13 1.80
CA ASN A 221 50.32 8.75 2.61
C ASN A 221 51.33 7.87 1.84
N ALA A 222 51.24 7.80 0.50
CA ALA A 222 52.20 7.25 -0.47
C ALA A 222 52.63 5.77 -0.34
N GLN A 223 52.21 5.02 0.70
CA GLN A 223 52.86 3.75 1.03
C GLN A 223 52.36 2.49 0.30
N CYS A 224 51.28 2.49 -0.50
CA CYS A 224 50.73 1.24 -1.08
C CYS A 224 49.91 1.42 -2.38
N MET A 225 50.53 1.83 -3.50
CA MET A 225 49.81 2.01 -4.78
C MET A 225 49.17 0.72 -5.32
N GLY A 226 49.82 -0.44 -5.20
CA GLY A 226 49.28 -1.72 -5.68
C GLY A 226 47.99 -2.16 -4.95
N VAL A 227 47.94 -1.98 -3.63
CA VAL A 227 46.76 -2.29 -2.82
C VAL A 227 45.60 -1.35 -3.14
N PHE A 228 45.91 -0.09 -3.46
CA PHE A 228 44.92 0.90 -3.87
C PHE A 228 44.22 0.50 -5.18
N VAL A 229 44.99 0.13 -6.21
CA VAL A 229 44.42 -0.29 -7.51
C VAL A 229 43.55 -1.53 -7.37
N MET A 230 44.02 -2.56 -6.66
CA MET A 230 43.23 -3.78 -6.46
C MET A 230 41.92 -3.50 -5.71
N LYS A 231 41.96 -2.70 -4.64
CA LYS A 231 40.75 -2.33 -3.88
C LYS A 231 39.81 -1.43 -4.68
N SER A 232 40.35 -0.51 -5.48
CA SER A 232 39.56 0.32 -6.40
C SER A 232 38.78 -0.54 -7.41
N CYS A 233 39.43 -1.56 -7.98
CA CYS A 233 38.78 -2.50 -8.90
C CYS A 233 37.63 -3.25 -8.22
N ILE A 234 37.86 -3.83 -7.02
CA ILE A 234 36.83 -4.50 -6.23
C ILE A 234 35.65 -3.56 -5.91
N LEU A 235 35.95 -2.30 -5.60
CA LEU A 235 34.93 -1.30 -5.29
C LEU A 235 34.11 -0.92 -6.52
N THR A 236 34.77 -0.81 -7.67
CA THR A 236 34.16 -0.56 -8.97
C THR A 236 33.18 -1.68 -9.33
N ASP A 237 33.58 -2.94 -9.13
CA ASP A 237 32.73 -4.11 -9.38
C ASP A 237 31.49 -4.10 -8.46
N ARG A 238 31.68 -3.82 -7.16
CA ARG A 238 30.58 -3.68 -6.19
C ARG A 238 29.62 -2.57 -6.58
N LEU A 239 30.14 -1.40 -6.98
CA LEU A 239 29.32 -0.25 -7.38
C LEU A 239 28.52 -0.54 -8.66
N THR A 240 29.16 -1.20 -9.63
CA THR A 240 28.51 -1.62 -10.88
C THR A 240 27.39 -2.63 -10.59
N GLU A 241 27.61 -3.57 -9.66
CA GLU A 241 26.56 -4.50 -9.22
C GLU A 241 25.39 -3.76 -8.57
N LEU A 242 25.65 -2.79 -7.68
CA LEU A 242 24.61 -1.97 -7.05
C LEU A 242 23.78 -1.21 -8.10
N ALA A 243 24.44 -0.59 -9.08
CA ALA A 243 23.76 0.10 -10.17
C ALA A 243 22.80 -0.85 -10.92
N GLN A 244 23.26 -2.06 -11.26
CA GLN A 244 22.41 -3.06 -11.90
C GLN A 244 21.22 -3.50 -11.03
N ILE A 245 21.41 -3.64 -9.71
CA ILE A 245 20.34 -3.98 -8.78
C ILE A 245 19.32 -2.83 -8.73
N GLN A 246 19.78 -1.58 -8.69
CA GLN A 246 18.91 -0.41 -8.68
C GLN A 246 18.06 -0.35 -9.97
N VAL A 247 18.63 -0.58 -11.15
CA VAL A 247 17.86 -0.63 -12.39
C VAL A 247 16.79 -1.74 -12.35
N LYS A 248 17.13 -2.92 -11.83
CA LYS A 248 16.16 -4.01 -11.65
C LYS A 248 15.05 -3.63 -10.66
N LEU A 249 15.40 -2.94 -9.59
CA LEU A 249 14.46 -2.49 -8.56
C LEU A 249 13.50 -1.41 -9.11
N GLN A 250 14.00 -0.45 -9.88
CA GLN A 250 13.18 0.54 -10.57
C GLN A 250 12.20 -0.12 -11.55
N LYS A 251 12.67 -1.07 -12.36
CA LYS A 251 11.82 -1.86 -13.26
C LYS A 251 10.73 -2.63 -12.49
N LEU A 252 11.08 -3.23 -11.36
CA LEU A 252 10.12 -3.91 -10.49
C LEU A 252 9.10 -2.94 -9.89
N CYS A 253 9.54 -1.76 -9.48
CA CYS A 253 8.69 -0.71 -8.92
C CYS A 253 7.65 -0.23 -9.95
N LEU A 254 8.10 0.02 -11.19
CA LEU A 254 7.23 0.34 -12.33
C LEU A 254 6.27 -0.81 -12.66
N LEU A 255 6.74 -2.06 -12.62
CA LEU A 255 5.88 -3.22 -12.83
C LEU A 255 4.80 -3.34 -11.76
N ILE A 256 5.12 -3.08 -10.49
CA ILE A 256 4.15 -3.06 -9.38
C ILE A 256 3.14 -1.94 -9.61
N SER A 257 3.60 -0.71 -9.85
CA SER A 257 2.74 0.46 -10.09
C SER A 257 1.80 0.27 -11.28
N THR A 258 2.27 -0.26 -12.41
CA THR A 258 1.43 -0.51 -13.59
C THR A 258 0.48 -1.70 -13.41
N THR A 259 0.90 -2.72 -12.65
CA THR A 259 0.05 -3.89 -12.39
C THR A 259 -1.10 -3.51 -11.45
N PHE A 260 -0.79 -2.86 -10.33
CA PHE A 260 -1.76 -2.45 -9.33
C PHE A 260 -2.41 -1.09 -9.63
N GLY A 261 -2.01 -0.36 -10.67
CA GLY A 261 -2.44 1.03 -10.92
C GLY A 261 -3.96 1.23 -10.91
N ILE A 262 -4.70 0.42 -11.68
CA ILE A 262 -6.18 0.46 -11.69
C ILE A 262 -6.74 0.16 -10.29
N GLN A 263 -6.17 -0.82 -9.58
CA GLN A 263 -6.66 -1.22 -8.27
C GLN A 263 -6.44 -0.12 -7.24
N VAL A 264 -5.27 0.51 -7.26
CA VAL A 264 -4.94 1.66 -6.42
C VAL A 264 -5.87 2.83 -6.74
N LEU A 265 -6.12 3.12 -8.03
CA LEU A 265 -7.05 4.18 -8.44
C LEU A 265 -8.47 3.93 -7.91
N SER A 266 -9.01 2.73 -8.14
CA SER A 266 -10.33 2.32 -7.64
C SER A 266 -10.42 2.43 -6.12
N VAL A 267 -9.40 1.98 -5.41
CA VAL A 267 -9.31 2.10 -3.96
C VAL A 267 -9.26 3.56 -3.52
N THR A 268 -8.44 4.40 -4.16
CA THR A 268 -8.33 5.83 -3.84
C THR A 268 -9.67 6.53 -4.03
N LEU A 269 -10.41 6.19 -5.08
CA LEU A 269 -11.75 6.70 -5.32
C LEU A 269 -12.73 6.27 -4.21
N VAL A 270 -12.71 4.98 -3.82
CA VAL A 270 -13.54 4.47 -2.73
C VAL A 270 -13.20 5.14 -1.40
N TYR A 271 -11.91 5.32 -1.08
CA TYR A 271 -11.48 6.03 0.12
C TYR A 271 -11.99 7.47 0.11
N TYR A 272 -11.76 8.20 -0.99
CA TYR A 272 -12.20 9.59 -1.14
C TYR A 272 -13.70 9.74 -0.91
N MET A 273 -14.51 8.94 -1.61
CA MET A 273 -15.97 8.99 -1.50
C MET A 273 -16.47 8.54 -0.13
N SER A 274 -15.88 7.50 0.44
CA SER A 274 -16.25 7.02 1.78
C SER A 274 -15.86 8.03 2.85
N SER A 275 -14.77 8.80 2.68
CA SER A 275 -14.39 9.86 3.60
C SER A 275 -15.33 11.05 3.54
N ILE A 276 -15.77 11.47 2.35
CA ILE A 276 -16.81 12.50 2.20
C ILE A 276 -18.11 12.04 2.89
N GLY A 277 -18.53 10.80 2.60
CA GLY A 277 -19.70 10.19 3.23
C GLY A 277 -19.60 10.12 4.75
N ALA A 278 -18.42 9.79 5.28
CA ALA A 278 -18.17 9.73 6.72
C ALA A 278 -18.23 11.10 7.41
N VAL A 279 -17.63 12.14 6.80
CA VAL A 279 -17.68 13.50 7.35
C VAL A 279 -19.11 14.03 7.36
N TYR A 280 -19.84 13.82 6.25
CA TYR A 280 -21.26 14.19 6.17
C TYR A 280 -22.10 13.41 7.19
N PHE A 281 -21.90 12.09 7.30
CA PHE A 281 -22.60 11.27 8.29
C PHE A 281 -22.35 11.74 9.72
N PHE A 282 -21.11 12.11 10.05
CA PHE A 282 -20.78 12.66 11.37
C PHE A 282 -21.52 13.98 11.63
N PHE A 283 -21.59 14.87 10.63
CA PHE A 283 -22.36 16.10 10.74
C PHE A 283 -23.86 15.82 10.93
N SER A 284 -24.45 14.92 10.14
CA SER A 284 -25.86 14.56 10.26
C SER A 284 -26.18 13.98 11.64
N LEU A 285 -25.32 13.11 12.18
CA LEU A 285 -25.47 12.58 13.54
C LEU A 285 -25.40 13.66 14.62
N TYR A 286 -24.58 14.69 14.42
CA TYR A 286 -24.44 15.79 15.38
C TYR A 286 -25.62 16.76 15.33
N LYS A 287 -26.11 17.09 14.14
CA LYS A 287 -27.16 18.10 13.93
C LYS A 287 -28.56 17.59 14.22
N HIS A 288 -28.87 16.35 13.86
CA HIS A 288 -30.23 15.83 13.93
C HIS A 288 -30.41 14.97 15.19
N ASP A 289 -31.02 15.53 16.24
CA ASP A 289 -31.31 14.79 17.49
C ASP A 289 -32.23 13.57 17.26
N GLU A 290 -33.05 13.58 16.20
CA GLU A 290 -33.88 12.41 15.80
C GLU A 290 -33.03 11.24 15.26
N LEU A 291 -31.96 11.55 14.53
CA LEU A 291 -30.94 10.57 14.09
C LEU A 291 -30.06 10.11 15.25
N ARG A 292 -30.01 10.91 16.32
CA ARG A 292 -29.27 10.58 17.52
C ARG A 292 -29.84 9.36 18.22
N LEU A 293 -31.03 8.82 17.89
CA LEU A 293 -31.50 7.46 18.22
C LEU A 293 -31.11 6.95 19.64
N GLY A 294 -31.11 7.83 20.67
CA GLY A 294 -30.66 7.48 22.02
C GLY A 294 -29.15 7.20 22.20
N TRP A 295 -28.30 7.70 21.31
CA TRP A 295 -26.86 7.49 21.29
C TRP A 295 -26.21 8.15 22.50
N SER A 296 -25.59 7.31 23.34
CA SER A 296 -24.69 7.78 24.37
C SER A 296 -23.51 8.55 23.75
N ASN A 297 -22.96 9.52 24.48
CA ASN A 297 -21.72 10.22 24.10
C ASN A 297 -20.57 9.25 23.81
N LEU A 298 -20.60 8.06 24.42
CA LEU A 298 -19.65 6.98 24.18
C LEU A 298 -19.76 6.39 22.76
N GLY A 299 -20.98 6.21 22.24
CA GLY A 299 -21.19 5.73 20.87
C GLY A 299 -20.66 6.72 19.82
N LEU A 300 -20.89 8.01 20.04
CA LEU A 300 -20.35 9.06 19.17
C LEU A 300 -18.81 9.09 19.21
N ALA A 301 -18.21 9.01 20.41
CA ALA A 301 -16.76 8.92 20.56
C ALA A 301 -16.18 7.69 19.83
N PHE A 302 -16.89 6.56 19.87
CA PHE A 302 -16.48 5.33 19.18
C PHE A 302 -16.50 5.47 17.64
N VAL A 303 -17.51 6.14 17.08
CA VAL A 303 -17.55 6.46 15.64
C VAL A 303 -16.38 7.35 15.24
N VAL A 304 -16.12 8.42 15.99
CA VAL A 304 -14.96 9.32 15.72
C VAL A 304 -13.65 8.56 15.78
N CYS A 305 -13.45 7.71 16.79
CA CYS A 305 -12.27 6.87 16.92
C CYS A 305 -12.12 5.93 15.70
N SER A 306 -13.20 5.28 15.28
CA SER A 306 -13.22 4.39 14.11
C SER A 306 -12.85 5.13 12.81
N LEU A 307 -13.33 6.38 12.64
CA LEU A 307 -12.96 7.23 11.52
C LEU A 307 -11.48 7.61 11.54
N ILE A 308 -10.94 8.00 12.69
CA ILE A 308 -9.52 8.30 12.85
C ILE A 308 -8.67 7.08 12.46
N ILE A 309 -9.02 5.89 12.95
CA ILE A 309 -8.32 4.64 12.62
C ILE A 309 -8.36 4.38 11.10
N TYR A 310 -9.50 4.59 10.46
CA TYR A 310 -9.63 4.46 9.01
C TYR A 310 -8.71 5.41 8.23
N PHE A 311 -8.66 6.69 8.62
CA PHE A 311 -7.74 7.65 8.01
C PHE A 311 -6.28 7.28 8.26
N VAL A 312 -5.93 6.81 9.46
CA VAL A 312 -4.58 6.34 9.77
C VAL A 312 -4.18 5.16 8.88
N ASP A 313 -5.08 4.20 8.64
CA ASP A 313 -4.80 3.06 7.73
C ASP A 313 -4.51 3.52 6.28
N MET A 314 -5.29 4.50 5.79
CA MET A 314 -5.05 5.13 4.50
C MET A 314 -3.69 5.83 4.47
N LEU A 315 -3.36 6.63 5.49
CA LEU A 315 -2.08 7.35 5.58
C LEU A 315 -0.89 6.41 5.65
N ILE A 316 -0.99 5.29 6.37
CA ILE A 316 0.07 4.25 6.40
C ILE A 316 0.33 3.73 4.98
N THR A 317 -0.74 3.50 4.22
CA THR A 317 -0.67 3.01 2.83
C THR A 317 -0.06 4.03 1.87
N LEU A 318 -0.24 5.32 2.13
CA LEU A 318 0.36 6.38 1.31
C LEU A 318 1.81 6.67 1.71
N ARG A 319 2.11 6.59 3.01
CA ARG A 319 3.44 6.84 3.57
C ARG A 319 4.51 5.92 2.98
N ILE A 320 4.20 4.65 2.74
CA ILE A 320 5.17 3.70 2.15
C ILE A 320 5.68 4.17 0.79
N LYS A 321 4.81 4.79 -0.01
CA LYS A 321 5.18 5.33 -1.32
C LYS A 321 6.14 6.50 -1.17
N PHE A 322 5.85 7.45 -0.28
CA PHE A 322 6.75 8.58 -0.03
C PHE A 322 8.09 8.12 0.53
N PHE A 323 8.09 7.13 1.41
CA PHE A 323 9.33 6.60 1.94
C PHE A 323 10.22 6.03 0.82
N ILE A 324 9.65 5.30 -0.14
CA ILE A 324 10.40 4.79 -1.29
C ILE A 324 11.03 5.93 -2.11
N LEU A 325 10.26 7.01 -2.34
CA LEU A 325 10.77 8.19 -3.04
C LEU A 325 11.90 8.88 -2.26
N ASP A 326 11.73 9.01 -0.95
CA ASP A 326 12.72 9.63 -0.05
C ASP A 326 14.02 8.80 0.00
N GLU A 327 13.94 7.48 0.06
CA GLU A 327 15.12 6.60 0.01
C GLU A 327 15.80 6.64 -1.37
N SER A 328 15.04 6.73 -2.46
CA SER A 328 15.63 6.93 -3.79
C SER A 328 16.34 8.28 -3.90
N ALA A 329 15.82 9.33 -3.26
CA ALA A 329 16.46 10.65 -3.22
C ALA A 329 17.70 10.65 -2.32
N LEU A 330 17.68 9.91 -1.20
CA LEU A 330 18.85 9.70 -0.35
C LEU A 330 20.00 9.07 -1.14
N MET A 331 19.71 8.07 -1.97
CA MET A 331 20.70 7.41 -2.83
C MET A 331 21.40 8.42 -3.74
N SER A 332 20.64 9.30 -4.40
CA SER A 332 21.18 10.36 -5.25
C SER A 332 22.09 11.31 -4.46
N ARG A 333 21.69 11.71 -3.24
CA ARG A 333 22.51 12.56 -2.37
C ARG A 333 23.80 11.89 -1.93
N ILE A 334 23.78 10.57 -1.66
CA ILE A 334 24.99 9.82 -1.31
C ILE A 334 25.93 9.74 -2.52
N LEU A 335 25.39 9.54 -3.72
CA LEU A 335 26.18 9.59 -4.96
C LEU A 335 26.79 10.98 -5.12
N GLU A 336 26.04 12.07 -5.00
CA GLU A 336 26.60 13.43 -5.15
C GLU A 336 27.82 13.72 -4.25
N GLN A 337 27.90 13.09 -3.06
CA GLN A 337 29.08 13.20 -2.19
C GLN A 337 30.38 12.65 -2.80
N TYR A 338 30.34 11.82 -3.85
CA TYR A 338 31.58 11.31 -4.49
C TYR A 338 32.34 12.41 -5.24
N THR A 339 31.65 13.46 -5.70
CA THR A 339 32.25 14.58 -6.46
C THR A 339 33.30 15.36 -5.67
N LEU A 340 33.40 15.11 -4.35
CA LEU A 340 34.33 15.75 -3.43
C LEU A 340 35.72 15.08 -3.38
N PHE A 341 35.92 13.95 -4.06
CA PHE A 341 37.16 13.19 -3.97
C PHE A 341 38.05 13.41 -5.20
N SER A 342 39.28 13.88 -4.98
CA SER A 342 40.32 14.03 -6.01
C SER A 342 41.30 12.86 -5.99
N GLY A 343 41.81 12.47 -7.17
CA GLY A 343 42.84 11.44 -7.31
C GLY A 343 42.34 9.98 -7.34
N LEU A 344 41.07 9.76 -7.72
CA LEU A 344 40.53 8.43 -7.93
C LEU A 344 41.15 7.75 -9.16
N ASP A 345 41.15 6.42 -9.12
CA ASP A 345 41.28 5.61 -10.32
C ASP A 345 40.17 5.95 -11.32
N ALA A 346 40.54 6.20 -12.58
CA ALA A 346 39.64 6.63 -13.64
C ALA A 346 38.46 5.66 -13.83
N ARG A 347 38.68 4.37 -13.56
CA ARG A 347 37.66 3.31 -13.70
C ARG A 347 36.56 3.42 -12.64
N LEU A 348 36.95 3.73 -11.40
CA LEU A 348 36.01 3.91 -10.29
C LEU A 348 35.22 5.21 -10.47
N GLU A 349 35.88 6.28 -10.91
CA GLU A 349 35.23 7.55 -11.22
C GLU A 349 34.19 7.39 -12.35
N ALA A 350 34.53 6.66 -13.40
CA ALA A 350 33.60 6.33 -14.49
C ALA A 350 32.36 5.57 -13.97
N ALA A 351 32.54 4.57 -13.11
CA ALA A 351 31.42 3.81 -12.54
C ALA A 351 30.49 4.67 -11.66
N PHE A 352 31.04 5.61 -10.89
CA PHE A 352 30.23 6.58 -10.13
C PHE A 352 29.45 7.53 -11.04
N LYS A 353 30.10 8.08 -12.08
CA LYS A 353 29.46 8.93 -13.08
C LYS A 353 28.33 8.18 -13.79
N ASP A 354 28.58 6.95 -14.23
CA ASP A 354 27.57 6.11 -14.88
C ASP A 354 26.39 5.83 -13.96
N PHE A 355 26.64 5.51 -12.69
CA PHE A 355 25.55 5.26 -11.74
C PHE A 355 24.75 6.55 -11.47
N GLN A 356 25.41 7.68 -11.25
CA GLN A 356 24.72 8.96 -11.06
C GLN A 356 23.89 9.34 -12.29
N LEU A 357 24.46 9.17 -13.51
CA LEU A 357 23.76 9.42 -14.76
C LEU A 357 22.53 8.51 -14.90
N GLN A 358 22.62 7.23 -14.54
CA GLN A 358 21.48 6.31 -14.57
C GLN A 358 20.36 6.75 -13.63
N VAL A 359 20.71 7.17 -12.41
CA VAL A 359 19.73 7.63 -11.40
C VAL A 359 19.11 8.98 -11.81
N ALA A 360 19.90 9.90 -12.34
CA ALA A 360 19.43 11.20 -12.82
C ALA A 360 18.56 11.08 -14.08
N ARG A 361 18.94 10.21 -15.03
CA ARG A 361 18.18 9.97 -16.27
C ARG A 361 16.82 9.34 -16.01
N ASN A 362 16.73 8.45 -15.02
CA ASN A 362 15.50 7.73 -14.68
C ASN A 362 15.13 7.95 -13.21
N PRO A 363 14.60 9.14 -12.86
CA PRO A 363 14.12 9.39 -11.51
C PRO A 363 12.98 8.41 -11.19
N LEU A 364 13.00 7.83 -10.00
CA LEU A 364 11.97 6.89 -9.58
C LEU A 364 10.62 7.60 -9.50
N LYS A 365 9.74 7.31 -10.46
CA LYS A 365 8.35 7.77 -10.46
C LYS A 365 7.44 6.60 -10.20
N LEU A 366 6.44 6.84 -9.34
CA LEU A 366 5.43 5.85 -8.97
C LEU A 366 4.05 6.33 -9.46
N PRO A 367 3.80 6.35 -10.78
CA PRO A 367 2.53 6.87 -11.30
C PRO A 367 1.36 5.98 -10.85
N VAL A 368 0.22 6.59 -10.56
CA VAL A 368 -1.04 5.87 -10.36
C VAL A 368 -1.67 5.69 -11.74
N TYR A 369 -1.50 4.49 -12.31
CA TYR A 369 -2.00 4.10 -13.63
C TYR A 369 -1.63 5.05 -14.79
N GLY A 370 -0.52 5.80 -14.66
CA GLY A 370 -0.08 6.75 -15.68
C GLY A 370 -0.88 8.06 -15.72
N LEU A 371 -1.91 8.21 -14.88
CA LEU A 371 -2.74 9.42 -14.84
C LEU A 371 -2.04 10.56 -14.08
N TYR A 372 -1.50 10.25 -12.90
CA TYR A 372 -0.84 11.24 -12.06
C TYR A 372 0.25 10.60 -11.19
N ASN A 373 1.27 11.39 -10.83
CA ASN A 373 2.27 11.01 -9.84
C ASN A 373 1.80 11.48 -8.48
N MET A 374 1.32 10.55 -7.62
CA MET A 374 0.89 10.92 -6.26
C MET A 374 2.07 11.44 -5.45
N ASP A 375 2.27 12.75 -5.50
CA ASP A 375 3.29 13.50 -4.79
C ASP A 375 2.67 14.14 -3.53
N ARG A 376 3.49 14.64 -2.61
CA ARG A 376 3.01 15.28 -1.38
C ARG A 376 2.03 16.45 -1.65
N PRO A 377 2.26 17.33 -2.65
CA PRO A 377 1.31 18.38 -2.99
C PRO A 377 -0.04 17.84 -3.46
N GLN A 378 -0.07 16.75 -4.23
CA GLN A 378 -1.32 16.16 -4.70
C GLN A 378 -2.11 15.47 -3.58
N MET A 379 -1.42 14.87 -2.60
CA MET A 379 -2.06 14.39 -1.39
C MET A 379 -2.74 15.54 -0.64
N MET A 380 -2.04 16.67 -0.47
CA MET A 380 -2.62 17.85 0.17
C MET A 380 -3.80 18.41 -0.62
N ALA A 381 -3.69 18.49 -1.95
CA ALA A 381 -4.79 18.91 -2.81
C ALA A 381 -6.02 17.97 -2.70
N THR A 382 -5.79 16.66 -2.60
CA THR A 382 -6.87 15.67 -2.39
C THR A 382 -7.54 15.87 -1.04
N PHE A 383 -6.77 16.14 0.01
CA PHE A 383 -7.29 16.40 1.35
C PHE A 383 -8.11 17.70 1.41
N VAL A 384 -7.59 18.79 0.82
CA VAL A 384 -8.33 20.06 0.71
C VAL A 384 -9.62 19.87 -0.09
N SER A 385 -9.55 19.17 -1.22
CA SER A 385 -10.74 18.83 -2.03
C SER A 385 -11.77 18.04 -1.22
N LEU A 386 -11.35 17.04 -0.45
CA LEU A 386 -12.25 16.28 0.43
C LEU A 386 -12.96 17.19 1.44
N LEU A 387 -12.23 18.11 2.09
CA LEU A 387 -12.82 19.06 3.02
C LEU A 387 -13.82 19.99 2.31
N SER A 388 -13.45 20.57 1.16
CA SER A 388 -14.31 21.47 0.39
C SER A 388 -15.61 20.80 -0.05
N HIS A 389 -15.55 19.57 -0.58
CA HIS A 389 -16.76 18.84 -1.01
C HIS A 389 -17.62 18.42 0.19
N SER A 390 -17.01 18.08 1.33
CA SER A 390 -17.75 17.77 2.55
C SER A 390 -18.47 19.01 3.09
N ILE A 391 -17.82 20.17 3.10
CA ILE A 391 -18.43 21.45 3.51
C ILE A 391 -19.56 21.84 2.57
N LEU A 392 -19.38 21.68 1.26
CA LEU A 392 -20.42 22.00 0.27
C LEU A 392 -21.67 21.15 0.48
N LEU A 393 -21.51 19.85 0.75
CA LEU A 393 -22.64 18.96 1.07
C LEU A 393 -23.36 19.42 2.35
N ILE A 394 -22.61 19.81 3.38
CA ILE A 394 -23.17 20.34 4.63
C ILE A 394 -23.94 21.64 4.38
N GLN A 395 -23.38 22.57 3.60
CA GLN A 395 -24.04 23.84 3.25
C GLN A 395 -25.31 23.61 2.43
N TYR A 396 -25.27 22.67 1.48
CA TYR A 396 -26.43 22.30 0.69
C TYR A 396 -27.55 21.71 1.56
N ASP A 397 -27.20 20.83 2.51
CA ASP A 397 -28.13 20.27 3.48
C ASP A 397 -28.72 21.35 4.40
N MET A 398 -27.91 22.33 4.83
CA MET A 398 -28.37 23.46 5.63
C MET A 398 -29.30 24.43 4.88
N LYS A 399 -29.18 24.55 3.55
CA LYS A 399 -29.97 25.50 2.74
C LYS A 399 -31.32 24.94 2.31
N ASN A 400 -31.41 23.64 2.11
CA ASN A 400 -32.63 22.96 1.63
C ASN A 400 -33.44 22.31 2.77
N TYR A 401 -33.21 22.79 3.99
CA TYR A 401 -33.96 22.51 5.22
C TYR A 401 -34.33 23.87 5.84
#